data_AF-C3Z5P3-F1
#
_entry.id   AF-C3Z5P3-F1
#
_cell.length_a   1.000
_cell.length_b   1.000
_cell.length_c   1.000
_cell.angle_alpha   90.00
_cell.angle_beta   90.00
_cell.angle_gamma   90.00
#
_symmetry.space_group_name_H-M   'P 1'
#
loop_
_entity.id
_entity.type
_entity.pdbx_description
1 polymer ?
#
loop_
_entity_poly.entity_id
_entity_poly.type
_entity_poly.pdbx_seq_one_letter_code
_entity_poly.pdbx_strand_id
1 'polypeptide(L)'
;MSVLSGHVVVCIFSTADSPLIGLRNLVMPLRASNFSYHELKTIVLLGDLDYIKREWDMLCNFPKVAVLPGSPMCRADLRAVNVNLCDMCVILSPNNQSQEQDPCLQDKEAILCSLNIKSMQFDDSIGLLQANSQGGHSWILPGTPIGGGTGRAGFLPPGFNNAFSPASSPDNNVSRRGSTMGSNVPMITELVNDGNVQFLDQDDDDDPDTELYLTQPFACGTAFTISVLDSLMSATYFNDNALTLIRTLITGGATHELEQILAEGSGMRGGYSTPETLRNRDRCKVAQIPMMDGPFQAFGNGGCYGDLFVSALKSYNLLAFGIYRFRDAECNTKNPSSKRYVICNPPYEFKLCTTDMIFCLQQFDRNPMDMRSNSFSQSQSHLMRGKQKNRPTKKKYDADFDV
;
A
#
# COMPACT_ATOMS: atom_id res chain seq x y z
N MET A 1 -16.68 -5.12 -13.46
CA MET A 1 -16.16 -4.85 -12.10
C MET A 1 -14.74 -5.39 -12.03
N SER A 2 -13.73 -4.52 -12.03
CA SER A 2 -12.36 -4.93 -11.76
C SER A 2 -12.22 -5.20 -10.27
N VAL A 3 -11.93 -6.45 -9.88
CA VAL A 3 -11.65 -6.77 -8.48
C VAL A 3 -10.27 -6.18 -8.15
N LEU A 4 -10.23 -5.19 -7.27
CA LEU A 4 -9.00 -4.56 -6.80
C LEU A 4 -8.63 -5.14 -5.44
N SER A 5 -7.38 -5.57 -5.29
CA SER A 5 -6.80 -6.05 -4.02
C SER A 5 -5.41 -5.45 -3.82
N GLY A 6 -5.02 -5.19 -2.58
CA GLY A 6 -3.71 -4.60 -2.28
C GLY A 6 -3.57 -3.16 -2.79
N HIS A 7 -4.66 -2.40 -2.74
CA HIS A 7 -4.73 -1.02 -3.21
C HIS A 7 -4.85 -0.05 -2.03
N VAL A 8 -4.60 1.22 -2.27
CA VAL A 8 -4.79 2.29 -1.29
C VAL A 8 -6.09 3.03 -1.61
N VAL A 9 -6.97 3.14 -0.62
CA VAL A 9 -8.21 3.93 -0.73
C VAL A 9 -7.97 5.27 -0.06
N VAL A 10 -8.27 6.38 -0.73
CA VAL A 10 -8.19 7.71 -0.16
C VAL A 10 -9.59 8.31 -0.13
N CYS A 11 -10.16 8.39 1.06
CA CYS A 11 -11.45 8.99 1.36
C CYS A 11 -11.26 10.48 1.59
N ILE A 12 -11.87 11.32 0.75
CA ILE A 12 -11.71 12.77 0.79
C ILE A 12 -13.04 13.43 1.16
N PHE A 13 -13.05 14.16 2.26
CA PHE A 13 -14.22 14.90 2.76
C PHE A 13 -14.27 16.34 2.23
N SER A 14 -14.42 16.50 0.93
CA SER A 14 -14.39 17.82 0.29
C SER A 14 -15.71 18.18 -0.36
N THR A 15 -16.02 19.48 -0.39
CA THR A 15 -17.02 20.04 -1.30
C THR A 15 -16.32 20.78 -2.45
N ALA A 16 -17.09 21.17 -3.47
CA ALA A 16 -16.56 21.92 -4.61
C ALA A 16 -15.82 23.22 -4.22
N ASP A 17 -16.16 23.82 -3.08
CA ASP A 17 -15.57 25.08 -2.58
C ASP A 17 -14.46 24.88 -1.53
N SER A 18 -14.21 23.65 -1.10
CA SER A 18 -13.19 23.35 -0.10
C SER A 18 -11.77 23.75 -0.57
N PRO A 19 -10.86 24.07 0.38
CA PRO A 19 -9.46 24.32 0.07
C PRO A 19 -8.78 23.05 -0.49
N LEU A 20 -7.78 23.26 -1.34
CA LEU A 20 -6.99 22.18 -1.93
C LEU A 20 -6.06 21.58 -0.86
N ILE A 21 -6.12 20.27 -0.65
CA ILE A 21 -5.23 19.54 0.26
C ILE A 21 -3.86 19.37 -0.41
N GLY A 22 -3.84 19.22 -1.74
CA GLY A 22 -2.62 18.91 -2.49
C GLY A 22 -2.29 17.42 -2.45
N LEU A 23 -3.20 16.59 -2.94
CA LEU A 23 -3.09 15.12 -3.06
C LEU A 23 -1.82 14.67 -3.78
N ARG A 24 -1.21 15.54 -4.59
CA ARG A 24 0.11 15.32 -5.18
C ARG A 24 1.15 14.90 -4.12
N ASN A 25 1.14 15.53 -2.95
CA ASN A 25 2.11 15.26 -1.88
C ASN A 25 1.92 13.86 -1.27
N LEU A 26 0.71 13.29 -1.37
CA LEU A 26 0.42 11.91 -0.97
C LEU A 26 0.79 10.91 -2.08
N VAL A 27 0.45 11.22 -3.33
CA VAL A 27 0.67 10.31 -4.47
C VAL A 27 2.14 10.23 -4.87
N MET A 28 2.89 11.34 -4.78
CA MET A 28 4.29 11.41 -5.24
C MET A 28 5.21 10.41 -4.50
N PRO A 29 5.21 10.30 -3.16
CA PRO A 29 6.00 9.28 -2.45
C PRO A 29 5.59 7.83 -2.79
N LEU A 30 4.28 7.59 -2.97
CA LEU A 30 3.73 6.28 -3.34
C LEU A 30 4.03 5.90 -4.81
N ARG A 31 4.62 6.82 -5.56
CA ARG A 31 5.08 6.64 -6.96
C ARG A 31 6.58 6.89 -7.09
N ALA A 32 7.32 6.83 -5.98
CA ALA A 32 8.75 6.96 -5.99
C ALA A 32 9.41 5.90 -6.90
N SER A 33 10.49 6.32 -7.56
CA SER A 33 11.15 5.53 -8.62
C SER A 33 11.95 4.32 -8.12
N ASN A 34 12.10 4.21 -6.80
CA ASN A 34 12.65 3.05 -6.08
C ASN A 34 11.65 1.89 -5.96
N PHE A 35 10.42 2.03 -6.48
CA PHE A 35 9.49 0.92 -6.64
C PHE A 35 9.44 0.44 -8.10
N SER A 36 9.29 -0.86 -8.29
CA SER A 36 9.03 -1.42 -9.61
C SER A 36 7.55 -1.21 -10.00
N TYR A 37 7.26 -1.08 -11.30
CA TYR A 37 5.91 -0.79 -11.78
C TYR A 37 4.85 -1.82 -11.31
N HIS A 38 5.25 -3.09 -11.16
CA HIS A 38 4.36 -4.13 -10.66
C HIS A 38 4.10 -4.03 -9.15
N GLU A 39 5.06 -3.54 -8.37
CA GLU A 39 4.93 -3.31 -6.91
C GLU A 39 4.08 -2.08 -6.58
N LEU A 40 3.89 -1.16 -7.53
CA LEU A 40 3.08 0.04 -7.32
C LEU A 40 1.62 -0.32 -7.01
N LYS A 41 1.16 0.11 -5.83
CA LYS A 41 -0.22 -0.03 -5.38
C LYS A 41 -1.14 0.91 -6.17
N THR A 42 -2.27 0.40 -6.62
CA THR A 42 -3.32 1.25 -7.21
C THR A 42 -3.87 2.19 -6.14
N ILE A 43 -4.07 3.46 -6.47
CA ILE A 43 -4.69 4.44 -5.57
C ILE A 43 -6.09 4.71 -6.09
N VAL A 44 -7.10 4.58 -5.23
CA VAL A 44 -8.50 4.90 -5.53
C VAL A 44 -8.91 6.11 -4.71
N LEU A 45 -9.18 7.23 -5.39
CA LEU A 45 -9.70 8.45 -4.77
C LEU A 45 -11.22 8.36 -4.70
N LEU A 46 -11.77 8.41 -3.49
CA LEU A 46 -13.21 8.42 -3.22
C LEU A 46 -13.60 9.78 -2.65
N GLY A 47 -14.46 10.50 -3.37
CA GLY A 47 -14.94 11.83 -2.96
C GLY A 47 -15.72 12.52 -4.06
N ASP A 48 -15.97 13.81 -3.86
CA ASP A 48 -16.65 14.66 -4.84
C ASP A 48 -15.81 14.81 -6.11
N LEU A 49 -16.44 14.54 -7.25
CA LEU A 49 -15.82 14.62 -8.56
C LEU A 49 -15.35 16.05 -8.87
N ASP A 50 -16.12 17.07 -8.47
CA ASP A 50 -15.79 18.45 -8.80
C ASP A 50 -14.58 18.96 -8.02
N TYR A 51 -14.40 18.51 -6.79
CA TYR A 51 -13.17 18.73 -6.05
C TYR A 51 -11.98 18.02 -6.70
N ILE A 52 -12.11 16.73 -7.02
CA ILE A 52 -11.02 15.94 -7.60
C ILE A 52 -10.59 16.51 -8.96
N LYS A 53 -11.51 17.02 -9.78
CA LYS A 53 -11.19 17.70 -11.05
C LYS A 53 -10.24 18.89 -10.86
N ARG A 54 -10.40 19.68 -9.78
CA ARG A 54 -9.52 20.83 -9.49
C ARG A 54 -8.09 20.41 -9.17
N GLU A 55 -7.89 19.24 -8.57
CA GLU A 55 -6.55 18.70 -8.29
C GLU A 55 -6.00 17.78 -9.38
N TRP A 56 -6.83 17.37 -10.34
CA TRP A 56 -6.49 16.35 -11.33
C TRP A 56 -5.31 16.72 -12.22
N ASP A 57 -5.15 18.01 -12.54
CA ASP A 57 -4.02 18.51 -13.34
C ASP A 57 -2.66 18.19 -12.70
N MET A 58 -2.61 18.09 -11.36
CA MET A 58 -1.40 17.70 -10.63
C MET A 58 -1.22 16.18 -10.53
N LEU A 59 -2.26 15.39 -10.80
CA LEU A 59 -2.30 13.94 -10.60
C LEU A 59 -2.25 13.12 -11.89
N CYS A 60 -2.66 13.71 -13.03
CA CYS A 60 -2.88 13.02 -14.30
C CYS A 60 -1.65 12.28 -14.85
N ASN A 61 -0.44 12.71 -14.46
CA ASN A 61 0.82 12.08 -14.90
C ASN A 61 1.22 10.84 -14.08
N PHE A 62 0.51 10.51 -12.99
CA PHE A 62 0.83 9.35 -12.17
C PHE A 62 0.13 8.08 -12.65
N PRO A 63 0.83 6.93 -12.68
CA PRO A 63 0.23 5.67 -13.08
C PRO A 63 -0.68 5.10 -11.99
N LYS A 64 -1.64 4.26 -12.40
CA LYS A 64 -2.53 3.49 -11.49
C LYS A 64 -3.27 4.36 -10.46
N VAL A 65 -3.75 5.52 -10.88
CA VAL A 65 -4.67 6.36 -10.09
C VAL A 65 -6.06 6.21 -10.68
N ALA A 66 -7.03 5.83 -9.85
CA ALA A 66 -8.43 5.70 -10.22
C ALA A 66 -9.28 6.63 -9.35
N VAL A 67 -10.41 7.08 -9.88
CA VAL A 67 -11.36 7.94 -9.18
C VAL A 67 -12.70 7.23 -9.13
N LEU A 68 -13.29 7.15 -7.94
CA LEU A 68 -14.67 6.77 -7.74
C LEU A 68 -15.45 8.01 -7.29
N PRO A 69 -16.29 8.60 -8.16
CA PRO A 69 -17.17 9.68 -7.73
C PRO A 69 -18.21 9.12 -6.75
N GLY A 70 -18.24 9.67 -5.55
CA GLY A 70 -19.10 9.15 -4.48
C GLY A 70 -18.84 9.84 -3.16
N SER A 71 -19.46 9.33 -2.10
CA SER A 71 -19.24 9.84 -0.74
C SER A 71 -18.54 8.79 0.12
N PRO A 72 -17.49 9.14 0.86
CA PRO A 72 -16.88 8.22 1.81
C PRO A 72 -17.84 7.75 2.94
N MET A 73 -18.94 8.46 3.19
CA MET A 73 -19.97 8.00 4.14
C MET A 73 -20.85 6.89 3.58
N CYS A 74 -20.91 6.75 2.25
CA CYS A 74 -21.74 5.76 1.58
C CYS A 74 -21.07 4.38 1.64
N ARG A 75 -21.67 3.45 2.41
CA ARG A 75 -21.19 2.06 2.49
C ARG A 75 -21.19 1.33 1.15
N ALA A 76 -22.08 1.71 0.23
CA ALA A 76 -22.13 1.09 -1.10
C ALA A 76 -20.86 1.43 -1.91
N ASP A 77 -20.39 2.67 -1.83
CA ASP A 77 -19.17 3.12 -2.50
C ASP A 77 -17.94 2.46 -1.89
N LEU A 78 -17.85 2.40 -0.56
CA LEU A 78 -16.78 1.68 0.16
C LEU A 78 -16.73 0.18 -0.20
N ARG A 79 -17.90 -0.45 -0.37
CA ARG A 79 -17.99 -1.85 -0.86
C ARG A 79 -17.60 -1.97 -2.32
N ALA A 80 -17.97 -1.00 -3.17
CA ALA A 80 -17.60 -1.00 -4.58
C ALA A 80 -16.08 -0.90 -4.80
N VAL A 81 -15.38 -0.19 -3.91
CA VAL A 81 -13.91 -0.12 -3.91
C VAL A 81 -13.26 -1.39 -3.33
N ASN A 82 -14.01 -2.24 -2.65
CA ASN A 82 -13.50 -3.39 -1.88
C ASN A 82 -12.53 -2.94 -0.77
N VAL A 83 -12.97 -2.02 0.09
CA VAL A 83 -12.19 -1.52 1.24
C VAL A 83 -11.68 -2.65 2.15
N ASN A 84 -12.36 -3.81 2.19
CA ASN A 84 -11.92 -5.00 2.91
C ASN A 84 -10.62 -5.64 2.38
N LEU A 85 -10.26 -5.36 1.13
CA LEU A 85 -9.06 -5.86 0.44
C LEU A 85 -8.00 -4.77 0.26
N CYS A 86 -8.19 -3.57 0.83
CA CYS A 86 -7.22 -2.50 0.73
C CYS A 86 -6.03 -2.73 1.67
N ASP A 87 -4.85 -2.31 1.25
CA ASP A 87 -3.65 -2.31 2.10
C ASP A 87 -3.65 -1.15 3.10
N MET A 88 -4.34 -0.06 2.76
CA MET A 88 -4.52 1.10 3.62
C MET A 88 -5.71 1.93 3.14
N CYS A 89 -6.54 2.38 4.08
CA CYS A 89 -7.57 3.39 3.88
C CYS A 89 -7.14 4.71 4.53
N VAL A 90 -6.91 5.75 3.74
CA VAL A 90 -6.54 7.07 4.23
C VAL A 90 -7.78 7.96 4.25
N ILE A 91 -8.09 8.55 5.39
CA ILE A 91 -9.21 9.48 5.55
C ILE A 91 -8.64 10.88 5.73
N LEU A 92 -8.97 11.75 4.78
CA LEU A 92 -8.53 13.15 4.75
C LEU A 92 -9.73 14.07 4.89
N SER A 93 -9.59 15.07 5.76
CA SER A 93 -10.60 16.09 5.97
C SER A 93 -9.99 17.46 5.68
N PRO A 94 -10.30 18.11 4.54
CA PRO A 94 -9.90 19.49 4.31
C PRO A 94 -10.56 20.38 5.36
N ASN A 95 -9.74 21.17 6.06
CA ASN A 95 -10.23 22.09 7.06
C ASN A 95 -11.11 23.19 6.41
N ASN A 96 -12.43 23.04 6.50
CA ASN A 96 -13.38 24.08 6.14
C ASN A 96 -13.44 25.11 7.28
N GLN A 97 -12.41 25.95 7.38
CA GLN A 97 -12.30 27.03 8.38
C GLN A 97 -13.50 28.00 8.40
N SER A 98 -14.40 27.92 7.42
CA SER A 98 -15.45 28.89 7.18
C SER A 98 -16.79 28.59 7.85
N GLN A 99 -17.01 27.41 8.48
CA GLN A 99 -18.35 27.04 8.98
C GLN A 99 -18.46 26.54 10.42
N GLU A 100 -17.39 26.09 11.07
CA GLU A 100 -17.50 25.50 12.42
C GLU A 100 -16.79 26.34 13.48
N GLN A 101 -17.59 26.92 14.38
CA GLN A 101 -17.10 27.76 15.49
C GLN A 101 -16.48 26.93 16.63
N ASP A 102 -16.73 25.62 16.66
CA ASP A 102 -16.20 24.72 17.69
C ASP A 102 -15.03 23.89 17.13
N PRO A 103 -13.79 24.09 17.61
CA PRO A 103 -12.63 23.30 17.23
C PRO A 103 -12.80 21.79 17.44
N CYS A 104 -13.66 21.38 18.38
CA CYS A 104 -13.93 19.97 18.66
C CYS A 104 -14.68 19.27 17.52
N LEU A 105 -15.51 20.01 16.77
CA LEU A 105 -16.37 19.44 15.72
C LEU A 105 -15.69 19.28 14.36
N GLN A 106 -14.51 19.89 14.17
CA GLN A 106 -13.81 19.90 12.88
C GLN A 106 -13.51 18.49 12.34
N ASP A 107 -13.27 17.53 13.23
CA ASP A 107 -12.91 16.15 12.86
C ASP A 107 -14.12 15.19 12.75
N LYS A 108 -15.35 15.70 12.92
CA LYS A 108 -16.55 14.85 13.02
C LYS A 108 -16.71 13.91 11.82
N GLU A 109 -16.44 14.38 10.60
CA GLU A 109 -16.61 13.59 9.38
C GLU A 109 -15.55 12.48 9.28
N ALA A 110 -14.31 12.79 9.64
CA ALA A 110 -13.21 11.83 9.64
C ALA A 110 -13.45 10.70 10.67
N ILE A 111 -13.85 11.07 11.88
CA ILE A 111 -14.16 10.11 12.97
C ILE A 111 -15.37 9.25 12.59
N LEU A 112 -16.46 9.86 12.14
CA LEU A 112 -17.67 9.13 11.73
C LEU A 112 -17.38 8.16 10.58
N CYS A 113 -16.55 8.55 9.62
CA CYS A 113 -16.10 7.66 8.54
C CYS A 113 -15.31 6.46 9.07
N SER A 114 -14.37 6.72 9.98
CA SER A 114 -13.55 5.69 10.60
C SER A 114 -14.41 4.64 11.33
N LEU A 115 -15.34 5.11 12.18
CA LEU A 115 -16.31 4.25 12.88
C LEU A 115 -17.27 3.55 11.91
N ASN A 116 -17.65 4.20 10.82
CA ASN A 116 -18.50 3.62 9.79
C ASN A 116 -17.80 2.42 9.12
N ILE A 117 -16.54 2.56 8.72
CA ILE A 117 -15.75 1.47 8.14
C ILE A 117 -15.55 0.35 9.16
N LYS A 118 -15.16 0.67 10.41
CA LYS A 118 -14.96 -0.33 11.47
C LYS A 118 -16.21 -1.17 11.75
N SER A 119 -17.41 -0.58 11.64
CA SER A 119 -18.69 -1.26 11.85
C SER A 119 -19.22 -2.01 10.62
N MET A 120 -18.53 -1.98 9.48
CA MET A 120 -18.92 -2.77 8.30
C MET A 120 -18.63 -4.25 8.53
N GLN A 121 -19.50 -5.10 7.98
CA GLN A 121 -19.28 -6.54 7.87
C GLN A 121 -19.22 -6.92 6.39
N PHE A 122 -18.29 -7.81 6.06
CA PHE A 122 -18.05 -8.30 4.71
C PHE A 122 -18.36 -9.78 4.67
N ASP A 123 -19.32 -10.17 3.83
CA ASP A 123 -19.64 -11.57 3.63
C ASP A 123 -18.64 -12.19 2.64
N ASP A 124 -17.98 -13.28 3.04
CA ASP A 124 -17.04 -14.04 2.18
C ASP A 124 -17.72 -14.75 0.99
N SER A 125 -19.04 -14.65 0.88
CA SER A 125 -19.87 -15.32 -0.13
C SER A 125 -19.63 -14.83 -1.57
N ILE A 126 -18.87 -13.76 -1.78
CA ILE A 126 -18.43 -13.31 -3.12
C ILE A 126 -17.54 -14.35 -3.83
N GLY A 127 -16.91 -15.28 -3.09
CA GLY A 127 -16.19 -16.43 -3.69
C GLY A 127 -17.11 -17.51 -4.27
N LEU A 128 -18.32 -17.69 -3.73
CA LEU A 128 -19.20 -18.80 -4.12
C LEU A 128 -20.00 -18.50 -5.41
N LEU A 129 -20.29 -17.23 -5.68
CA LEU A 129 -21.11 -16.82 -6.83
C LEU A 129 -20.34 -16.84 -8.16
N GLN A 130 -19.00 -16.74 -8.13
CA GLN A 130 -18.20 -16.76 -9.36
C GLN A 130 -17.89 -18.20 -9.85
N ALA A 131 -18.01 -19.21 -8.98
CA ALA A 131 -17.84 -20.61 -9.36
C ALA A 131 -19.08 -21.19 -10.07
N ASN A 132 -20.23 -20.51 -10.03
CA ASN A 132 -21.49 -21.05 -10.58
C ASN A 132 -21.86 -20.50 -11.97
N SER A 133 -20.98 -19.75 -12.63
CA SER A 133 -21.24 -19.19 -13.97
C SER A 133 -20.45 -19.84 -15.11
N GLN A 134 -19.76 -20.96 -14.86
CA GLN A 134 -19.16 -21.77 -15.93
C GLN A 134 -19.61 -23.24 -15.85
N GLY A 135 -20.52 -23.60 -16.76
CA GLY A 135 -20.66 -24.97 -17.27
C GLY A 135 -21.88 -25.73 -16.80
N GLY A 136 -22.87 -25.90 -17.69
CA GLY A 136 -23.94 -26.88 -17.49
C GLY A 136 -25.11 -26.76 -18.45
N HIS A 137 -24.88 -26.92 -19.76
CA HIS A 137 -25.95 -27.25 -20.70
C HIS A 137 -26.60 -28.57 -20.25
N SER A 138 -27.84 -28.52 -19.78
CA SER A 138 -28.69 -29.71 -19.61
C SER A 138 -29.79 -29.67 -20.66
N TRP A 139 -29.69 -30.55 -21.65
CA TRP A 139 -30.77 -30.83 -22.60
C TRP A 139 -31.91 -31.54 -21.85
N ILE A 140 -33.09 -30.92 -21.78
CA ILE A 140 -34.32 -31.60 -21.34
C ILE A 140 -35.21 -31.76 -22.58
N LEU A 141 -35.41 -33.03 -22.98
CA LEU A 141 -36.37 -33.44 -24.00
C LEU A 141 -37.82 -33.21 -23.50
N PRO A 142 -38.76 -32.80 -24.36
CA PRO A 142 -40.14 -32.55 -23.96
C PRO A 142 -40.97 -33.85 -23.97
N GLY A 143 -41.61 -34.16 -22.84
CA GLY A 143 -42.75 -35.07 -22.80
C GLY A 143 -42.70 -36.11 -21.67
N THR A 144 -43.40 -35.85 -20.57
CA THR A 144 -44.25 -36.80 -19.80
C THR A 144 -44.87 -36.09 -18.58
N PRO A 145 -46.05 -36.52 -18.09
CA PRO A 145 -47.01 -35.60 -17.47
C PRO A 145 -46.92 -35.49 -15.94
N ILE A 146 -47.49 -34.38 -15.47
CA ILE A 146 -47.70 -33.95 -14.08
C ILE A 146 -48.62 -34.94 -13.33
N GLY A 147 -48.24 -35.29 -12.10
CA GLY A 147 -49.08 -35.97 -11.10
C GLY A 147 -48.58 -35.65 -9.70
N GLY A 148 -49.48 -35.18 -8.82
CA GLY A 148 -49.17 -34.56 -7.54
C GLY A 148 -49.05 -35.50 -6.33
N GLY A 149 -48.86 -34.90 -5.14
CA GLY A 149 -49.07 -35.56 -3.85
C GLY A 149 -47.90 -35.51 -2.87
N THR A 150 -48.02 -34.62 -1.87
CA THR A 150 -47.70 -34.79 -0.44
C THR A 150 -46.40 -35.51 0.03
N GLY A 151 -45.57 -34.73 0.73
CA GLY A 151 -44.63 -35.05 1.80
C GLY A 151 -44.19 -36.49 2.10
N ARG A 152 -42.87 -36.69 2.15
CA ARG A 152 -42.16 -37.35 3.27
C ARG A 152 -40.64 -37.34 3.08
N ALA A 153 -39.94 -37.21 4.21
CA ALA A 153 -38.53 -37.47 4.37
C ALA A 153 -38.17 -38.90 3.90
N GLY A 154 -37.01 -39.03 3.23
CA GLY A 154 -36.38 -40.30 2.90
C GLY A 154 -34.96 -40.02 2.37
N PHE A 155 -33.93 -40.39 3.14
CA PHE A 155 -33.22 -41.66 3.04
C PHE A 155 -32.04 -41.56 2.04
N LEU A 156 -30.87 -41.17 2.56
CA LEU A 156 -29.58 -41.40 1.89
C LEU A 156 -29.08 -42.79 2.31
N PRO A 157 -28.69 -43.67 1.37
CA PRO A 157 -28.08 -44.96 1.69
C PRO A 157 -26.62 -44.78 2.15
N PRO A 158 -26.13 -45.59 3.10
CA PRO A 158 -24.76 -45.50 3.60
C PRO A 158 -23.80 -46.19 2.62
N GLY A 159 -22.79 -45.47 2.12
CA GLY A 159 -21.75 -46.08 1.29
C GLY A 159 -20.96 -45.20 0.31
N PHE A 160 -21.16 -43.88 0.27
CA PHE A 160 -20.36 -42.99 -0.59
C PHE A 160 -19.32 -42.22 0.24
N ASN A 161 -18.10 -42.78 0.29
CA ASN A 161 -16.92 -42.07 0.79
C ASN A 161 -16.51 -40.99 -0.22
N ASN A 162 -16.45 -39.75 0.25
CA ASN A 162 -15.99 -38.59 -0.49
C ASN A 162 -14.46 -38.65 -0.66
N ALA A 163 -14.00 -39.39 -1.67
CA ALA A 163 -12.60 -39.41 -2.12
C ALA A 163 -12.54 -39.02 -3.61
N PHE A 164 -12.88 -37.76 -3.91
CA PHE A 164 -12.55 -37.12 -5.18
C PHE A 164 -12.22 -35.65 -4.90
N SER A 165 -10.96 -35.41 -4.53
CA SER A 165 -10.31 -34.13 -4.72
C SER A 165 -9.89 -34.03 -6.18
N PRO A 166 -10.36 -33.06 -6.99
CA PRO A 166 -9.70 -32.76 -8.25
C PRO A 166 -8.47 -31.91 -7.93
N ALA A 167 -7.32 -32.38 -8.40
CA ALA A 167 -6.03 -31.71 -8.29
C ALA A 167 -6.10 -30.28 -8.85
N SER A 168 -5.86 -29.28 -8.00
CA SER A 168 -5.72 -27.90 -8.42
C SER A 168 -4.33 -27.68 -9.03
N SER A 169 -4.33 -27.20 -10.27
CA SER A 169 -3.18 -26.62 -10.97
C SER A 169 -2.50 -25.53 -10.12
N PRO A 170 -1.17 -25.42 -10.14
CA PRO A 170 -0.46 -24.43 -9.34
C PRO A 170 -0.32 -23.15 -10.17
N ASP A 171 -1.35 -22.31 -10.26
CA ASP A 171 -1.22 -20.92 -10.75
C ASP A 171 -2.54 -20.16 -10.58
N ASN A 172 -2.84 -19.76 -9.34
CA ASN A 172 -3.61 -18.56 -8.96
C ASN A 172 -3.87 -18.60 -7.45
N ASN A 173 -2.80 -18.56 -6.67
CA ASN A 173 -2.91 -18.42 -5.22
C ASN A 173 -3.03 -16.93 -4.86
N VAL A 174 -4.14 -16.30 -5.25
CA VAL A 174 -4.57 -15.07 -4.56
C VAL A 174 -5.13 -15.55 -3.22
N SER A 175 -4.24 -15.70 -2.24
CA SER A 175 -4.63 -15.82 -0.84
C SER A 175 -5.42 -14.55 -0.50
N ARG A 176 -6.75 -14.63 -0.54
CA ARG A 176 -7.66 -13.53 -0.20
C ARG A 176 -7.47 -13.21 1.29
N ARG A 177 -6.53 -12.33 1.61
CA ARG A 177 -6.37 -11.70 2.93
C ARG A 177 -7.36 -10.54 3.09
N GLY A 178 -8.64 -10.79 2.80
CA GLY A 178 -9.68 -9.81 3.05
C GLY A 178 -10.08 -9.86 4.50
N SER A 179 -10.30 -8.69 5.11
CA SER A 179 -10.89 -8.68 6.44
C SER A 179 -12.38 -8.99 6.34
N THR A 180 -12.85 -9.98 7.09
CA THR A 180 -14.27 -10.31 7.24
C THR A 180 -15.02 -9.24 8.06
N MET A 181 -14.29 -8.54 8.93
CA MET A 181 -14.79 -7.45 9.76
C MET A 181 -14.12 -6.13 9.40
N GLY A 182 -14.89 -5.05 9.37
CA GLY A 182 -14.39 -3.70 9.15
C GLY A 182 -13.36 -3.24 10.17
N SER A 183 -13.41 -3.78 11.39
CA SER A 183 -12.49 -3.46 12.49
C SER A 183 -11.02 -3.78 12.20
N ASN A 184 -10.71 -4.74 11.31
CA ASN A 184 -9.32 -5.05 10.96
C ASN A 184 -8.85 -4.38 9.65
N VAL A 185 -9.65 -3.49 9.07
CA VAL A 185 -9.22 -2.71 7.90
C VAL A 185 -8.13 -1.74 8.34
N PRO A 186 -6.91 -1.79 7.76
CA PRO A 186 -5.86 -0.84 8.07
C PRO A 186 -6.27 0.56 7.59
N MET A 187 -6.29 1.52 8.51
CA MET A 187 -6.73 2.87 8.20
C MET A 187 -5.92 3.92 8.95
N ILE A 188 -5.74 5.08 8.31
CA ILE A 188 -5.10 6.25 8.88
C ILE A 188 -6.08 7.41 8.74
N THR A 189 -6.38 8.07 9.87
CA THR A 189 -7.29 9.22 9.93
C THR A 189 -6.49 10.46 10.29
N GLU A 190 -6.55 11.48 9.43
CA GLU A 190 -6.05 12.82 9.77
C GLU A 190 -6.99 13.48 10.76
N LEU A 191 -6.43 14.04 11.84
CA LEU A 191 -7.16 14.79 12.86
C LEU A 191 -6.51 16.17 13.05
N VAL A 192 -7.34 17.18 13.25
CA VAL A 192 -6.89 18.54 13.57
C VAL A 192 -6.72 18.71 15.07
N ASN A 193 -7.66 18.18 15.87
CA ASN A 193 -7.64 18.30 17.33
C ASN A 193 -7.13 17.02 17.99
N ASP A 194 -6.13 17.15 18.86
CA ASP A 194 -5.52 16.03 19.59
C ASP A 194 -6.53 15.35 20.53
N GLY A 195 -7.43 16.10 21.17
CA GLY A 195 -8.42 15.56 22.10
C GLY A 195 -9.47 14.64 21.45
N ASN A 196 -9.57 14.65 20.12
CA ASN A 196 -10.51 13.83 19.36
C ASN A 196 -9.98 12.41 19.09
N VAL A 197 -8.70 12.15 19.33
CA VAL A 197 -8.06 10.85 19.07
C VAL A 197 -8.75 9.69 19.79
N GLN A 198 -9.24 9.92 21.01
CA GLN A 198 -9.95 8.96 21.85
C GLN A 198 -11.23 8.40 21.20
N PHE A 199 -11.86 9.13 20.29
CA PHE A 199 -13.10 8.69 19.65
C PHE A 199 -12.89 7.66 18.54
N LEU A 200 -11.63 7.41 18.13
CA LEU A 200 -11.33 6.45 17.08
C LEU A 200 -11.46 5.01 17.57
N ASP A 201 -11.13 4.73 18.82
CA ASP A 201 -11.16 3.38 19.39
C ASP A 201 -12.01 3.36 20.67
N GLN A 202 -13.14 2.64 20.63
CA GLN A 202 -14.07 2.54 21.76
C GLN A 202 -13.63 1.52 22.83
N ASP A 203 -12.69 0.64 22.48
CA ASP A 203 -12.10 -0.36 23.39
C ASP A 203 -10.86 0.20 24.12
N ASP A 204 -10.64 1.52 24.03
CA ASP A 204 -9.53 2.19 24.69
C ASP A 204 -9.95 2.57 26.12
N ASP A 205 -9.21 2.07 27.11
CA ASP A 205 -9.48 2.32 28.54
C ASP A 205 -8.69 3.54 29.05
N ASP A 206 -8.09 4.33 28.15
CA ASP A 206 -7.25 5.48 28.48
C ASP A 206 -8.08 6.64 29.08
N ASP A 207 -7.51 7.31 30.08
CA ASP A 207 -8.12 8.50 30.68
C ASP A 207 -8.15 9.67 29.67
N PRO A 208 -9.17 10.55 29.72
CA PRO A 208 -9.30 11.67 28.77
C PRO A 208 -8.16 12.69 28.84
N ASP A 209 -7.38 12.68 29.93
CA ASP A 209 -6.22 13.56 30.14
C ASP A 209 -4.89 12.94 29.67
N THR A 210 -4.94 11.78 29.02
CA THR A 210 -3.75 11.08 28.50
C THR A 210 -3.12 11.86 27.35
N GLU A 211 -1.80 12.03 27.38
CA GLU A 211 -1.07 12.71 26.31
C GLU A 211 -1.17 11.94 24.99
N LEU A 212 -1.26 12.67 23.86
CA LEU A 212 -1.48 12.09 22.53
C LEU A 212 -0.59 10.88 22.21
N TYR A 213 0.70 10.94 22.54
CA TYR A 213 1.65 9.88 22.18
C TYR A 213 1.51 8.60 23.01
N LEU A 214 0.79 8.66 24.14
CA LEU A 214 0.45 7.51 24.97
C LEU A 214 -0.87 6.85 24.55
N THR A 215 -1.72 7.57 23.80
CA THR A 215 -3.00 7.04 23.34
C THR A 215 -2.82 5.87 22.37
N GLN A 216 -3.70 4.87 22.48
CA GLN A 216 -3.63 3.68 21.64
C GLN A 216 -3.72 3.96 20.13
N PRO A 217 -4.61 4.83 19.61
CA PRO A 217 -4.73 5.06 18.17
C PRO A 217 -3.45 5.68 17.58
N PHE A 218 -2.77 6.54 18.34
CA PHE A 218 -1.50 7.12 17.94
C PHE A 218 -0.38 6.08 17.94
N ALA A 219 -0.23 5.30 19.01
CA ALA A 219 0.78 4.26 19.13
C ALA A 219 0.63 3.14 18.08
N CYS A 220 -0.61 2.87 17.63
CA CYS A 220 -0.90 1.93 16.57
C CYS A 220 -0.67 2.50 15.16
N GLY A 221 -0.55 3.82 15.03
CA GLY A 221 -0.44 4.52 13.75
C GLY A 221 -1.75 4.62 12.97
N THR A 222 -2.91 4.60 13.63
CA THR A 222 -4.23 4.75 12.98
C THR A 222 -4.72 6.20 12.97
N ALA A 223 -4.14 7.05 13.83
CA ALA A 223 -4.40 8.48 13.90
C ALA A 223 -3.14 9.28 13.56
N PHE A 224 -3.30 10.38 12.85
CA PHE A 224 -2.25 11.35 12.60
C PHE A 224 -2.78 12.75 12.87
N THR A 225 -2.18 13.47 13.82
CA THR A 225 -2.57 14.84 14.15
C THR A 225 -1.61 15.85 13.57
N ILE A 226 -2.12 17.03 13.20
CA ILE A 226 -1.32 18.11 12.62
C ILE A 226 -0.35 18.73 13.65
N SER A 227 -0.69 18.68 14.95
CA SER A 227 0.12 19.19 16.06
C SER A 227 1.53 18.59 16.14
N VAL A 228 1.72 17.36 15.65
CA VAL A 228 3.06 16.72 15.56
C VAL A 228 4.00 17.52 14.66
N LEU A 229 3.47 18.20 13.64
CA LEU A 229 4.27 19.05 12.74
C LEU A 229 4.74 20.34 13.43
N ASP A 230 4.05 20.82 14.46
CA ASP A 230 4.53 21.96 15.26
C ASP A 230 5.77 21.59 16.08
N SER A 231 5.84 20.34 16.56
CA SER A 231 7.04 19.81 17.21
C SER A 231 8.23 19.72 16.25
N LEU A 232 7.97 19.46 14.97
CA LEU A 232 9.01 19.45 13.92
C LEU A 232 9.61 20.85 13.71
N MET A 233 8.84 21.92 13.86
CA MET A 233 9.37 23.29 13.78
C MET A 233 10.43 23.54 14.85
N SER A 234 10.16 23.09 16.09
CA SER A 234 11.13 23.18 17.19
C SER A 234 12.37 22.32 16.94
N ALA A 235 12.20 21.09 16.44
CA ALA A 235 13.33 20.22 16.11
C ALA A 235 14.22 20.81 14.99
N THR A 236 13.60 21.45 14.00
CA THR A 236 14.30 22.12 12.90
C THR A 236 15.09 23.32 13.38
N TYR A 237 14.56 24.08 14.35
CA TYR A 237 15.27 25.21 14.95
C TYR A 237 16.59 24.79 15.61
N PHE A 238 16.65 23.62 16.24
CA PHE A 238 17.88 23.11 16.85
C PHE A 238 18.81 22.40 15.86
N ASN A 239 18.28 21.81 14.79
CA ASN A 239 19.07 21.10 13.79
C ASN A 239 18.44 21.19 12.40
N ASP A 240 19.01 22.02 11.55
CA ASP A 240 18.60 22.20 10.15
C ASP A 240 18.64 20.89 9.33
N ASN A 241 19.55 19.97 9.70
CA ASN A 241 19.68 18.69 9.00
C ASN A 241 18.50 17.74 9.28
N ALA A 242 17.78 17.93 10.40
CA ALA A 242 16.65 17.07 10.77
C ALA A 242 15.53 17.16 9.73
N LEU A 243 15.16 18.39 9.35
CA LEU A 243 14.13 18.61 8.32
C LEU A 243 14.56 18.04 6.97
N THR A 244 15.82 18.24 6.59
CA THR A 244 16.37 17.71 5.33
C THR A 244 16.31 16.19 5.28
N LEU A 245 16.66 15.52 6.38
CA LEU A 245 16.59 14.06 6.50
C LEU A 245 15.15 13.55 6.43
N ILE A 246 14.25 14.14 7.22
CA ILE A 246 12.82 13.75 7.26
C ILE A 246 12.17 13.97 5.89
N ARG A 247 12.43 15.11 5.25
CA ARG A 247 11.94 15.41 3.91
C ARG A 247 12.43 14.39 2.90
N THR A 248 13.72 14.06 2.92
CA THR A 248 14.31 13.07 1.99
C THR A 248 13.70 11.68 2.17
N LEU A 249 13.46 11.27 3.43
CA LEU A 249 12.87 9.98 3.78
C LEU A 249 11.40 9.89 3.37
N ILE A 250 10.59 10.91 3.64
CA ILE A 250 9.14 10.91 3.40
C ILE A 250 8.81 11.21 1.93
N THR A 251 9.41 12.23 1.33
CA THR A 251 9.09 12.64 -0.05
C THR A 251 9.69 11.72 -1.12
N GLY A 252 10.46 10.70 -0.69
CA GLY A 252 11.13 9.79 -1.60
C GLY A 252 12.24 10.48 -2.40
N GLY A 253 12.97 11.40 -1.76
CA GLY A 253 14.13 12.08 -2.34
C GLY A 253 13.81 13.20 -3.33
N ALA A 254 12.85 14.08 -3.00
CA ALA A 254 12.64 15.31 -3.76
C ALA A 254 13.93 16.15 -3.74
N THR A 255 14.55 16.30 -4.91
CA THR A 255 15.75 17.11 -5.09
C THR A 255 15.37 18.58 -5.24
N HIS A 256 16.29 19.49 -4.90
CA HIS A 256 16.10 20.93 -5.14
C HIS A 256 15.79 21.24 -6.63
N GLU A 257 16.33 20.46 -7.56
CA GLU A 257 16.01 20.57 -9.00
C GLU A 257 14.52 20.32 -9.28
N LEU A 258 13.93 19.29 -8.65
CA LEU A 258 12.51 18.99 -8.81
C LEU A 258 11.65 20.11 -8.23
N GLU A 259 12.06 20.69 -7.09
CA GLU A 259 11.36 21.83 -6.49
C GLU A 259 11.38 23.05 -7.40
N GLN A 260 12.51 23.32 -8.06
CA GLN A 260 12.61 24.42 -9.01
C GLN A 260 11.67 24.22 -10.22
N ILE A 261 11.62 23.00 -10.78
CA ILE A 261 10.70 22.68 -11.89
C ILE A 261 9.24 22.81 -11.46
N LEU A 262 8.92 22.41 -10.22
CA LEU A 262 7.58 22.57 -9.65
C LEU A 262 7.25 24.05 -9.41
N ALA A 263 8.21 24.87 -8.98
CA ALA A 263 8.06 26.30 -8.79
C ALA A 263 7.80 27.05 -10.11
N GLU A 264 8.33 26.54 -11.23
CA GLU A 264 8.03 27.04 -12.59
C GLU A 264 6.60 26.69 -13.06
N GLY A 265 5.79 26.00 -12.25
CA GLY A 265 4.40 25.63 -12.58
C GLY A 265 4.28 24.53 -13.63
N SER A 266 5.40 23.90 -13.99
CA SER A 266 5.50 22.95 -15.09
C SER A 266 4.96 21.54 -14.75
N GLY A 267 4.58 21.31 -13.50
CA GLY A 267 4.15 20.01 -13.00
C GLY A 267 5.25 18.93 -13.14
N MET A 268 4.85 17.67 -12.98
CA MET A 268 5.75 16.53 -13.22
C MET A 268 5.92 16.31 -14.72
N ARG A 269 7.04 16.74 -15.30
CA ARG A 269 7.35 16.49 -16.72
C ARG A 269 7.98 15.11 -16.90
N GLY A 270 7.55 14.39 -17.93
CA GLY A 270 8.18 13.14 -18.34
C GLY A 270 9.58 13.37 -18.89
N GLY A 271 10.50 12.45 -18.61
CA GLY A 271 11.88 12.48 -19.12
C GLY A 271 12.27 11.16 -19.78
N TYR A 272 13.29 11.20 -20.64
CA TYR A 272 13.87 9.99 -21.24
C TYR A 272 14.68 9.20 -20.21
N SER A 273 14.64 7.86 -20.31
CA SER A 273 15.44 6.98 -19.47
C SER A 273 16.91 6.99 -19.92
N THR A 274 17.73 7.84 -19.32
CA THR A 274 19.19 7.85 -19.48
C THR A 274 19.86 6.97 -18.41
N PRO A 275 21.09 6.47 -18.63
CA PRO A 275 21.82 5.72 -17.60
C PRO A 275 21.97 6.51 -16.28
N GLU A 276 22.02 7.84 -16.34
CA GLU A 276 22.11 8.70 -15.15
C GLU A 276 20.80 8.71 -14.37
N THR A 277 19.66 8.88 -15.04
CA THR A 277 18.34 8.82 -14.39
C THR A 277 18.06 7.45 -13.76
N LEU A 278 18.56 6.36 -14.35
CA LEU A 278 18.46 5.01 -13.79
C LEU A 278 19.31 4.82 -12.53
N ARG A 279 20.42 5.55 -12.37
CA ARG A 279 21.22 5.53 -11.11
C ARG A 279 20.46 6.20 -9.97
N ASN A 280 19.67 7.25 -10.26
CA ASN A 280 18.88 7.96 -9.24
C ASN A 280 17.75 7.11 -8.63
N ARG A 281 17.46 5.94 -9.20
CA ARG A 281 16.50 4.96 -8.67
C ARG A 281 17.09 4.10 -7.55
N ASP A 282 18.41 4.03 -7.43
CA ASP A 282 19.13 3.19 -6.47
C ASP A 282 19.13 3.82 -5.07
N ARG A 283 17.93 4.01 -4.52
CA ARG A 283 17.68 4.57 -3.19
C ARG A 283 16.95 3.56 -2.34
N CYS A 284 17.16 3.63 -1.04
CA CYS A 284 16.46 2.75 -0.11
C CYS A 284 14.95 2.99 -0.17
N LYS A 285 14.17 1.92 0.02
CA LYS A 285 12.72 1.94 0.21
C LYS A 285 12.41 1.53 1.65
N VAL A 286 11.40 2.17 2.25
CA VAL A 286 10.89 1.76 3.55
C VAL A 286 9.96 0.58 3.33
N ALA A 287 10.22 -0.53 4.02
CA ALA A 287 9.42 -1.74 3.93
C ALA A 287 9.14 -2.32 5.32
N GLN A 288 8.01 -3.02 5.42
CA GLN A 288 7.70 -3.86 6.57
C GLN A 288 7.85 -5.32 6.15
N ILE A 289 8.65 -6.09 6.89
CA ILE A 289 8.87 -7.51 6.60
C ILE A 289 8.23 -8.32 7.74
N PRO A 290 7.26 -9.21 7.45
CA PRO A 290 6.70 -10.10 8.45
C PRO A 290 7.72 -11.18 8.84
N MET A 291 7.86 -11.49 10.13
CA MET A 291 8.77 -12.53 10.60
C MET A 291 8.31 -13.96 10.26
N MET A 292 7.00 -14.15 10.04
CA MET A 292 6.44 -15.46 9.68
C MET A 292 6.91 -15.97 8.32
N ASP A 293 7.34 -15.07 7.44
CA ASP A 293 7.69 -15.39 6.05
C ASP A 293 9.10 -14.87 5.73
N GLY A 294 9.85 -15.67 4.99
CA GLY A 294 11.19 -15.31 4.52
C GLY A 294 12.34 -15.73 5.43
N PRO A 295 13.56 -15.22 5.15
CA PRO A 295 14.81 -15.71 5.73
C PRO A 295 14.96 -15.42 7.23
N PHE A 296 14.11 -14.55 7.77
CA PHE A 296 14.13 -14.14 9.17
C PHE A 296 13.29 -15.02 10.09
N GLN A 297 12.58 -16.01 9.55
CA GLN A 297 11.79 -16.97 10.33
C GLN A 297 12.63 -17.69 11.41
N ALA A 298 13.92 -17.94 11.12
CA ALA A 298 14.84 -18.57 12.07
C ALA A 298 15.03 -17.78 13.37
N PHE A 299 14.87 -16.44 13.33
CA PHE A 299 15.02 -15.57 14.49
C PHE A 299 13.70 -15.33 15.25
N GLY A 300 12.56 -15.72 14.66
CA GLY A 300 11.23 -15.49 15.25
C GLY A 300 10.93 -16.32 16.50
N ASN A 301 11.67 -17.40 16.75
CA ASN A 301 11.49 -18.30 17.90
C ASN A 301 12.15 -17.73 19.18
N GLY A 302 11.89 -16.47 19.54
CA GLY A 302 12.45 -15.84 20.73
C GLY A 302 13.92 -15.42 20.58
N GLY A 303 14.40 -15.22 19.35
CA GLY A 303 15.72 -14.68 19.08
C GLY A 303 15.88 -13.22 19.54
N CYS A 304 17.12 -12.79 19.67
CA CYS A 304 17.46 -11.41 20.02
C CYS A 304 17.37 -10.50 18.78
N TYR A 305 16.84 -9.29 18.96
CA TYR A 305 16.79 -8.28 17.90
C TYR A 305 18.17 -7.93 17.35
N GLY A 306 19.20 -7.90 18.21
CA GLY A 306 20.57 -7.62 17.80
C GLY A 306 21.13 -8.61 16.78
N ASP A 307 20.84 -9.91 16.95
CA ASP A 307 21.31 -10.95 16.03
C ASP A 307 20.60 -10.84 14.67
N LEU A 308 19.31 -10.53 14.68
CA LEU A 308 18.54 -10.21 13.47
C LEU A 308 19.14 -8.99 12.76
N PHE A 309 19.39 -7.90 13.48
CA PHE A 309 19.94 -6.67 12.94
C PHE A 309 21.29 -6.91 12.24
N VAL A 310 22.21 -7.65 12.88
CA VAL A 310 23.52 -7.97 12.30
C VAL A 310 23.38 -8.89 11.09
N SER A 311 22.52 -9.90 11.15
CA SER A 311 22.29 -10.84 10.05
C SER A 311 21.66 -10.18 8.83
N ALA A 312 20.65 -9.32 9.05
CA ALA A 312 19.94 -8.58 8.01
C ALA A 312 20.86 -7.58 7.30
N LEU A 313 21.71 -6.87 8.07
CA LEU A 313 22.66 -5.93 7.51
C LEU A 313 23.77 -6.63 6.70
N LYS A 314 24.31 -7.76 7.19
CA LYS A 314 25.38 -8.49 6.51
C LYS A 314 24.92 -9.22 5.25
N SER A 315 23.73 -9.82 5.29
CA SER A 315 23.27 -10.72 4.22
C SER A 315 22.49 -9.98 3.14
N TYR A 316 21.75 -8.93 3.52
CA TYR A 316 20.78 -8.27 2.64
C TYR A 316 20.94 -6.74 2.58
N ASN A 317 21.92 -6.15 3.28
CA ASN A 317 22.07 -4.69 3.43
C ASN A 317 20.78 -4.00 3.90
N LEU A 318 20.00 -4.70 4.75
CA LEU A 318 18.76 -4.18 5.30
C LEU A 318 19.04 -3.51 6.64
N LEU A 319 18.63 -2.26 6.79
CA LEU A 319 18.69 -1.57 8.07
C LEU A 319 17.35 -1.72 8.79
N ALA A 320 17.28 -2.58 9.80
CA ALA A 320 16.13 -2.64 10.69
C ALA A 320 16.18 -1.50 11.72
N PHE A 321 15.09 -0.75 11.86
CA PHE A 321 15.04 0.43 12.77
C PHE A 321 13.86 0.42 13.75
N GLY A 322 12.97 -0.57 13.64
CA GLY A 322 11.85 -0.71 14.56
C GLY A 322 11.09 -2.02 14.40
N ILE A 323 10.20 -2.28 15.34
CA ILE A 323 9.31 -3.45 15.38
C ILE A 323 7.87 -2.96 15.42
N TYR A 324 6.99 -3.68 14.76
CA TYR A 324 5.54 -3.50 14.80
C TYR A 324 4.92 -4.77 15.38
N ARG A 325 4.58 -4.70 16.67
CA ARG A 325 4.20 -5.85 17.50
C ARG A 325 2.70 -5.82 17.80
N PHE A 326 2.06 -6.99 17.87
CA PHE A 326 0.67 -7.09 18.32
C PHE A 326 0.53 -6.69 19.78
N ARG A 327 -0.51 -5.90 20.10
CA ARG A 327 -0.81 -5.49 21.48
C ARG A 327 -0.98 -6.68 22.41
N ASP A 328 -1.72 -7.69 21.94
CA ASP A 328 -2.06 -8.87 22.75
C ASP A 328 -1.03 -10.00 22.59
N ALA A 329 0.19 -9.73 22.13
CA ALA A 329 1.22 -10.76 21.92
C ALA A 329 1.60 -11.52 23.21
N GLU A 330 1.45 -10.86 24.37
CA GLU A 330 1.82 -11.39 25.67
C GLU A 330 0.60 -11.90 26.48
N CYS A 331 -0.63 -11.53 26.08
CA CYS A 331 -1.84 -11.82 26.82
C CYS A 331 -2.70 -12.86 26.07
N ASN A 332 -2.94 -14.01 26.71
CA ASN A 332 -3.76 -15.10 26.15
C ASN A 332 -5.26 -14.75 26.26
N THR A 333 -5.68 -13.74 25.51
CA THR A 333 -7.06 -13.22 25.52
C THR A 333 -7.95 -14.02 24.57
N LYS A 334 -9.20 -14.28 24.97
CA LYS A 334 -10.17 -15.10 24.20
C LYS A 334 -10.57 -14.50 22.84
N ASN A 335 -10.39 -13.18 22.66
CA ASN A 335 -10.54 -12.48 21.37
C ASN A 335 -9.26 -11.67 21.12
N PRO A 336 -8.30 -12.18 20.34
CA PRO A 336 -7.08 -11.43 20.04
C PRO A 336 -7.38 -10.23 19.15
N SER A 337 -6.96 -9.05 19.58
CA SER A 337 -7.00 -7.83 18.76
C SER A 337 -5.97 -7.91 17.63
N SER A 338 -6.35 -7.48 16.43
CA SER A 338 -5.44 -7.37 15.29
C SER A 338 -4.56 -6.11 15.33
N LYS A 339 -4.74 -5.26 16.35
CA LYS A 339 -4.01 -4.02 16.52
C LYS A 339 -2.54 -4.28 16.87
N ARG A 340 -1.67 -3.49 16.27
CA ARG A 340 -0.23 -3.54 16.48
C ARG A 340 0.27 -2.15 16.84
N TYR A 341 1.28 -2.08 17.70
CA TYR A 341 1.94 -0.85 18.13
C TYR A 341 3.40 -0.82 17.68
N VAL A 342 3.96 0.38 17.59
CA VAL A 342 5.32 0.63 17.10
C VAL A 342 6.32 0.66 18.26
N ILE A 343 7.45 -0.04 18.10
CA ILE A 343 8.60 0.01 18.99
C ILE A 343 9.79 0.52 18.16
N CYS A 344 10.25 1.73 18.45
CA CYS A 344 11.40 2.34 17.79
C CYS A 344 12.70 1.91 18.48
N ASN A 345 13.70 1.50 17.70
CA ASN A 345 15.05 1.18 18.16
C ASN A 345 15.12 0.31 19.45
N PRO A 346 14.62 -0.93 19.41
CA PRO A 346 14.67 -1.84 20.56
C PRO A 346 16.13 -2.22 20.92
N PRO A 347 16.42 -2.54 22.20
CA PRO A 347 17.76 -2.92 22.63
C PRO A 347 18.20 -4.28 22.05
N TYR A 348 19.51 -4.57 22.09
CA TYR A 348 20.09 -5.79 21.51
C TYR A 348 19.42 -7.08 22.01
N GLU A 349 19.20 -7.17 23.32
CA GLU A 349 18.64 -8.35 24.00
C GLU A 349 17.11 -8.46 23.90
N PHE A 350 16.46 -7.55 23.17
CA PHE A 350 15.01 -7.58 23.02
C PHE A 350 14.56 -8.85 22.29
N LYS A 351 13.62 -9.58 22.90
CA LYS A 351 13.12 -10.85 22.36
C LYS A 351 12.06 -10.60 21.29
N LEU A 352 12.23 -11.28 20.16
CA LEU A 352 11.31 -11.22 19.03
C LEU A 352 10.22 -12.29 19.11
N CYS A 353 9.05 -11.96 18.58
CA CYS A 353 7.93 -12.88 18.38
C CYS A 353 7.80 -13.25 16.89
N THR A 354 7.30 -14.45 16.58
CA THR A 354 7.06 -14.88 15.19
C THR A 354 6.01 -14.02 14.47
N THR A 355 5.13 -13.38 15.23
CA THR A 355 4.04 -12.53 14.73
C THR A 355 4.44 -11.09 14.47
N ASP A 356 5.67 -10.69 14.85
CA ASP A 356 6.17 -9.33 14.70
C ASP A 356 6.41 -8.99 13.21
N MET A 357 6.22 -7.70 12.87
CA MET A 357 6.65 -7.15 11.59
C MET A 357 7.80 -6.15 11.84
N ILE A 358 8.84 -6.21 11.03
CA ILE A 358 10.05 -5.40 11.24
C ILE A 358 10.06 -4.23 10.25
N PHE A 359 10.26 -3.02 10.77
CA PHE A 359 10.51 -1.84 9.95
C PHE A 359 11.96 -1.86 9.46
N CYS A 360 12.14 -1.84 8.15
CA CYS A 360 13.47 -1.86 7.55
C CYS A 360 13.60 -0.89 6.36
N LEU A 361 14.83 -0.45 6.13
CA LEU A 361 15.24 0.19 4.89
C LEU A 361 15.81 -0.90 3.98
N GLN A 362 15.10 -1.16 2.89
CA GLN A 362 15.51 -2.11 1.86
C GLN A 362 16.20 -1.38 0.71
N GLN A 363 17.33 -1.91 0.26
CA GLN A 363 17.99 -1.40 -0.94
C GLN A 363 17.14 -1.70 -2.19
N PHE A 364 17.26 -0.86 -3.23
CA PHE A 364 16.62 -1.15 -4.50
C PHE A 364 17.28 -2.35 -5.17
N ASP A 365 16.65 -3.52 -5.09
CA ASP A 365 17.10 -4.70 -5.82
C ASP A 365 16.88 -4.47 -7.32
N ARG A 366 17.98 -4.32 -8.07
CA ARG A 366 17.96 -4.57 -9.51
C ARG A 366 17.63 -6.04 -9.70
N ASN A 367 16.41 -6.32 -10.13
CA ASN A 367 16.00 -7.66 -10.52
C ASN A 367 17.12 -8.33 -11.34
N PRO A 368 17.58 -9.55 -11.01
CA PRO A 368 18.70 -10.19 -11.71
C PRO A 368 18.41 -10.47 -13.20
N MET A 369 17.16 -10.35 -13.65
CA MET A 369 16.79 -10.33 -15.07
C MET A 369 17.40 -9.15 -15.85
N ASP A 370 17.57 -7.98 -15.23
CA ASP A 370 18.16 -6.79 -15.87
C ASP A 370 19.70 -6.87 -16.00
N MET A 371 20.36 -7.75 -15.24
CA MET A 371 21.78 -8.04 -15.44
C MET A 371 22.05 -9.02 -16.60
N ARG A 372 21.08 -9.88 -16.95
CA ARG A 372 21.23 -10.82 -18.07
C ARG A 372 21.11 -10.14 -19.43
N SER A 373 20.33 -9.08 -19.56
CA SER A 373 20.23 -8.30 -20.80
C SER A 373 21.50 -7.47 -21.08
N ASN A 374 22.15 -6.94 -20.04
CA ASN A 374 23.42 -6.21 -20.19
C ASN A 374 24.65 -7.10 -20.40
N SER A 375 24.64 -8.34 -19.92
CA SER A 375 25.71 -9.31 -20.22
C SER A 375 25.61 -9.90 -21.62
N PHE A 376 24.41 -9.97 -22.21
CA PHE A 376 24.23 -10.38 -23.60
C PHE A 376 24.70 -9.32 -24.61
N SER A 377 24.50 -8.03 -24.33
CA SER A 377 24.96 -6.94 -25.22
C SER A 377 26.49 -6.78 -25.20
N GLN A 378 27.13 -7.00 -24.05
CA GLN A 378 28.59 -6.94 -23.93
C GLN A 378 29.28 -8.17 -24.57
N SER A 379 28.62 -9.34 -24.55
CA SER A 379 29.14 -10.57 -25.17
C SER A 379 29.06 -10.56 -26.69
N GLN A 380 28.04 -9.92 -27.29
CA GLN A 380 27.95 -9.80 -28.76
C GLN A 380 28.93 -8.76 -29.34
N SER A 381 29.25 -7.69 -28.61
CA SER A 381 30.21 -6.68 -29.09
C SER A 381 31.66 -7.19 -29.13
N HIS A 382 32.02 -8.13 -28.25
CA HIS A 382 33.33 -8.78 -28.28
C HIS A 382 33.44 -9.86 -29.37
N LEU A 383 32.35 -10.58 -29.70
CA LEU A 383 32.39 -11.63 -30.72
C LEU A 383 32.37 -11.08 -32.16
N MET A 384 31.85 -9.85 -32.37
CA MET A 384 31.85 -9.18 -33.68
C MET A 384 33.14 -8.41 -34.01
N ARG A 385 34.06 -8.22 -33.05
CA ARG A 385 35.39 -7.59 -33.28
C ARG A 385 36.48 -8.56 -33.72
N GLY A 386 36.22 -9.88 -33.72
CA GLY A 386 37.20 -10.92 -34.03
C GLY A 386 37.25 -11.39 -35.49
N LYS A 387 36.37 -10.91 -36.38
CA LYS A 387 36.29 -11.36 -37.79
C LYS A 387 36.26 -10.22 -38.79
N GLN A 388 37.33 -9.41 -38.84
CA GLN A 388 37.57 -8.53 -39.98
C GLN A 388 39.07 -8.23 -40.15
N LYS A 389 39.85 -9.24 -40.51
CA LYS A 389 41.15 -9.07 -41.17
C LYS A 389 41.28 -10.10 -42.28
N ASN A 390 41.02 -9.66 -43.50
CA ASN A 390 41.71 -10.03 -44.75
C ASN A 390 40.81 -9.78 -45.97
N ARG A 391 41.04 -8.66 -46.69
CA ARG A 391 41.27 -8.61 -48.15
C ARG A 391 41.31 -7.15 -48.68
N PRO A 392 41.94 -6.92 -49.86
CA PRO A 392 42.82 -5.78 -50.07
C PRO A 392 42.15 -4.55 -50.70
N THR A 393 42.90 -3.46 -50.61
CA THR A 393 42.68 -2.13 -51.19
C THR A 393 42.43 -2.14 -52.70
N LYS A 394 41.38 -1.44 -53.15
CA LYS A 394 41.25 -0.95 -54.53
C LYS A 394 40.97 0.56 -54.54
N LYS A 395 41.64 1.19 -55.50
CA LYS A 395 41.92 2.62 -55.68
C LYS A 395 40.66 3.48 -55.91
N LYS A 396 40.73 4.72 -55.41
CA LYS A 396 39.93 5.88 -55.80
C LYS A 396 39.95 6.10 -57.32
N TYR A 397 38.80 6.44 -57.88
CA TYR A 397 38.70 7.27 -59.07
C TYR A 397 37.80 8.45 -58.71
N ASP A 398 38.35 9.65 -58.89
CA ASP A 398 37.66 10.92 -58.92
C ASP A 398 36.78 11.00 -60.18
N ALA A 399 35.63 11.66 -60.05
CA ALA A 399 34.95 12.29 -61.18
C ALA A 399 34.09 13.44 -60.63
N ASP A 400 34.56 14.65 -60.90
CA ASP A 400 33.79 15.90 -60.93
C ASP A 400 32.51 15.73 -61.74
N PHE A 401 31.46 16.49 -61.40
CA PHE A 401 30.65 17.20 -62.39
C PHE A 401 29.87 18.35 -61.72
N ASP A 402 30.21 19.56 -62.14
CA ASP A 402 29.39 20.77 -62.06
C ASP A 402 28.01 20.55 -62.72
N VAL A 403 26.95 21.11 -62.12
CA VAL A 403 26.12 22.25 -62.60
C VAL A 403 25.30 22.76 -61.42
#